data_AF-A0A392QUH0-F1
#
_entry.id   AF-A0A392QUH0-F1
#
_cell.length_a   1.000
_cell.length_b   1.000
_cell.length_c   1.000
_cell.angle_alpha   90.00
_cell.angle_beta   90.00
_cell.angle_gamma   90.00
#
_symmetry.space_group_name_H-M   'P 1'
#
loop_
_entity.id
_entity.type
_entity.pdbx_description
1 polymer ?
#
loop_
_entity_poly.entity_id
_entity_poly.type
_entity_poly.pdbx_seq_one_letter_code
_entity_poly.pdbx_strand_id
1 'polypeptide(L)' 'VLTIQGSSDEIIPVQDAHEFAKIIPNHKLHIIEGADHAYTNHQDELSSVAVSFIKETI' A
#
# COMPACT_ATOMS: atom_id res chain seq x y z
N VAL A 1 8.10 -6.79 -5.14
CA VAL A 1 8.03 -5.44 -4.50
C VAL A 1 6.60 -5.20 -4.04
N LEU A 2 6.40 -4.50 -2.93
CA LEU A 2 5.07 -4.14 -2.41
C LEU A 2 4.94 -2.62 -2.31
N THR A 3 3.82 -2.08 -2.78
CA THR A 3 3.33 -0.75 -2.42
C THR A 3 2.05 -0.90 -1.61
N ILE A 4 1.99 -0.25 -0.46
CA ILE A 4 0.77 -0.06 0.31
C ILE A 4 0.41 1.42 0.16
N GLN A 5 -0.85 1.74 -0.16
CA GLN A 5 -1.30 3.12 -0.36
C GLN A 5 -2.67 3.31 0.30
N GLY A 6 -2.88 4.43 0.99
CA GLY A 6 -4.18 4.81 1.50
C GLY A 6 -5.10 5.33 0.39
N SER A 7 -6.37 4.93 0.38
CA SER A 7 -7.34 5.42 -0.63
C SER A 7 -7.72 6.90 -0.42
N SER A 8 -7.56 7.38 0.81
CA SER A 8 -7.87 8.76 1.22
C SER A 8 -6.61 9.59 1.44
N ASP A 9 -5.47 9.17 0.87
CA ASP A 9 -4.24 9.96 0.84
C ASP A 9 -4.50 11.30 0.13
N GLU A 10 -4.38 12.36 0.91
CA GLU A 10 -4.65 13.73 0.52
C GLU A 10 -3.46 14.42 -0.17
N ILE A 11 -2.27 13.79 -0.12
CA ILE A 11 -1.02 14.32 -0.64
C ILE A 11 -0.68 13.65 -1.98
N ILE A 12 -0.79 12.33 -2.05
CA ILE A 12 -0.46 11.51 -3.21
C ILE A 12 -1.71 10.76 -3.69
N PRO A 13 -2.22 11.05 -4.90
CA PRO A 13 -3.39 10.37 -5.44
C PRO A 13 -3.20 8.85 -5.54
N VAL A 14 -4.20 8.09 -5.10
CA VAL A 14 -4.17 6.62 -5.18
C VAL A 14 -3.98 6.09 -6.62
N GLN A 15 -4.39 6.87 -7.62
CA GLN A 15 -4.21 6.53 -9.04
C GLN A 15 -2.73 6.40 -9.43
N ASP A 16 -1.82 7.15 -8.81
CA ASP A 16 -0.39 7.05 -9.11
C ASP A 16 0.14 5.65 -8.73
N ALA A 17 -0.32 5.11 -7.59
CA ALA A 17 0.02 3.76 -7.17
C ALA A 17 -0.49 2.69 -8.16
N HIS A 18 -1.67 2.90 -8.76
CA HIS A 18 -2.18 2.04 -9.83
C HIS A 18 -1.33 2.12 -11.11
N GLU A 19 -0.86 3.30 -11.50
CA GLU A 19 0.03 3.43 -12.66
C GLU A 19 1.38 2.75 -12.43
N PHE A 20 1.96 2.85 -11.22
CA PHE A 20 3.18 2.11 -10.88
C PHE A 20 2.98 0.59 -10.94
N ALA A 21 1.84 0.08 -10.47
CA ALA A 21 1.53 -1.34 -10.48
C ALA A 21 1.46 -1.95 -11.90
N LYS A 22 1.16 -1.13 -12.92
CA LYS A 22 1.15 -1.58 -14.33
C LYS A 22 2.55 -1.74 -14.91
N ILE A 23 3.53 -0.99 -14.40
CA ILE A 23 4.85 -0.85 -15.04
C ILE A 23 5.92 -1.68 -14.31
N ILE A 24 5.78 -1.87 -13.00
CA ILE A 24 6.79 -2.57 -12.20
C ILE A 24 6.53 -4.09 -12.23
N PRO A 25 7.44 -4.92 -12.78
CA PRO A 25 7.28 -6.36 -12.77
C PRO A 25 7.41 -6.92 -11.35
N ASN A 26 6.67 -8.01 -11.06
CA ASN A 26 6.63 -8.65 -9.73
C ASN A 26 6.25 -7.67 -8.60
N HIS A 27 5.35 -6.74 -8.92
CA HIS A 27 4.78 -5.76 -8.00
C HIS A 27 3.45 -6.25 -7.45
N LYS A 28 3.24 -6.01 -6.14
CA LYS A 28 1.93 -6.12 -5.49
C LYS A 28 1.53 -4.72 -5.03
N LEU A 29 0.30 -4.32 -5.36
CA LEU A 29 -0.32 -3.12 -4.84
C LEU A 29 -1.39 -3.52 -3.81
N HIS A 30 -1.36 -2.90 -2.64
CA HIS A 30 -2.38 -3.05 -1.61
C HIS A 30 -2.95 -1.67 -1.26
N ILE A 31 -4.25 -1.49 -1.45
CA ILE A 31 -4.95 -0.26 -1.08
C ILE A 31 -5.63 -0.46 0.26
N ILE A 32 -5.33 0.40 1.23
CA ILE A 32 -6.07 0.46 2.50
C ILE A 32 -7.18 1.50 2.35
N GLU A 33 -8.41 1.03 2.35
CA GLU A 33 -9.59 1.89 2.17
C GLU A 33 -9.76 2.83 3.37
N GLY A 34 -9.93 4.12 3.12
CA GLY A 34 -10.11 5.15 4.16
C GLY A 34 -8.82 5.62 4.83
N ALA A 35 -7.66 5.01 4.54
CA ALA A 35 -6.39 5.47 5.10
C ALA A 35 -5.92 6.77 4.45
N ASP A 36 -5.46 7.71 5.28
CA ASP A 36 -4.82 8.96 4.87
C ASP A 36 -3.32 8.75 4.57
N HIS A 37 -2.61 9.81 4.22
CA HIS A 37 -1.18 9.73 3.89
C HIS A 37 -0.32 9.16 5.02
N ALA A 38 -0.70 9.43 6.28
CA ALA A 38 0.02 9.00 7.47
C ALA A 38 -0.50 7.65 8.04
N TYR A 39 -1.48 7.05 7.38
CA TYR A 39 -2.24 5.89 7.85
C TYR A 39 -2.85 6.09 9.24
N THR A 40 -3.25 7.32 9.62
CA THR A 40 -3.86 7.63 10.92
C THR A 40 -5.06 6.69 11.15
N ASN A 41 -5.02 5.91 12.25
CA ASN A 41 -5.98 4.87 12.61
C ASN A 41 -5.96 3.57 11.77
N HIS A 42 -4.97 3.39 10.90
CA HIS A 42 -4.80 2.19 10.05
C HIS A 42 -3.41 1.54 10.22
N GLN A 43 -2.64 1.93 11.24
CA GLN A 43 -1.29 1.40 11.51
C GLN A 43 -1.27 -0.13 11.69
N ASP A 44 -2.30 -0.69 12.34
CA ASP A 44 -2.39 -2.13 12.57
C ASP A 44 -2.52 -2.89 11.24
N GLU A 45 -3.38 -2.42 10.34
CA GLU A 45 -3.55 -3.01 9.00
C GLU A 45 -2.27 -2.85 8.16
N LEU A 46 -1.71 -1.63 8.12
CA LEU A 46 -0.43 -1.35 7.45
C LEU A 46 0.67 -2.34 7.91
N SER A 47 0.82 -2.51 9.22
CA SER A 47 1.84 -3.39 9.79
C SER A 47 1.59 -4.86 9.47
N SER A 48 0.33 -5.30 9.51
CA SER A 48 -0.06 -6.68 9.18
C SER A 48 0.25 -7.03 7.73
N VAL A 49 -0.10 -6.14 6.80
CA VAL A 49 0.18 -6.32 5.36
C VAL A 49 1.68 -6.34 5.09
N ALA A 50 2.44 -5.40 5.66
CA ALA A 50 3.88 -5.34 5.48
C ALA A 50 4.60 -6.59 6.02
N VAL A 51 4.27 -7.03 7.24
CA VAL A 51 4.87 -8.22 7.86
C VAL A 51 4.51 -9.49 7.08
N SER A 52 3.26 -9.62 6.63
CA SER A 52 2.82 -10.78 5.85
C SER A 52 3.59 -10.90 4.54
N PHE A 53 3.78 -9.78 3.82
CA PHE A 53 4.57 -9.76 2.60
C PHE A 53 6.03 -10.16 2.82
N ILE A 54 6.67 -9.70 3.90
CA ILE A 54 8.05 -10.11 4.24
C ILE A 54 8.11 -11.62 4.48
N LYS A 55 7.15 -12.18 5.22
CA LYS A 55 7.12 -13.61 5.55
C LYS A 55 6.92 -14.51 4.33
N GLU A 56 6.21 -14.06 3.29
CA GLU A 56 6.08 -14.82 2.03
C GLU A 56 7.41 -14.99 1.28
N THR A 57 8.41 -14.17 1.61
CA THR A 57 9.72 -14.17 0.93
C THR A 57 10.80 -14.94 1.69
N ILE A 58 10.45 -15.53 2.84
CA ILE A 58 11.30 -16.42 3.65
C ILE A 58 10.89 -17.87 3.36
#